data_AF-A0A6P0XXB6-F1
#
_entry.id   AF-A0A6P0XXB6-F1
#
_cell.length_a   1.000
_cell.length_b   1.000
_cell.length_c   1.000
_cell.angle_alpha   90.00
_cell.angle_beta   90.00
_cell.angle_gamma   90.00
#
_symmetry.space_group_name_H-M   'P 1'
#
loop_
_entity.id
_entity.type
_entity.pdbx_description
1 polymer ?
#
loop_
_entity_poly.entity_id
_entity_poly.type
_entity_poly.pdbx_seq_one_letter_code
_entity_poly.pdbx_strand_id
1 'polypeptide(L)'
;DYVFIPLMGANKKWAPFYLFITFTLSGFWHGAAWNFILWGAYHGALLLLIRYAGRPFQRFVGRWTSRTDLVSWALTFMAVTLGCLFFMETNISRLGTKLVTLVTPGAYSLPGAIDAFSSYSINEGWALAVTLTVAIGTLFLEHLAVWQQRDEYEFLLSPWISRGLLGLTILLGATIPSAFIYFEF
;
A
#
# COMPACT_ATOMS: atom_id res chain seq x y z
N ASP A 1 16.86 10.96 -0.25
CA ASP A 1 18.02 11.85 -0.53
C ASP A 1 19.38 11.18 -0.42
N TYR A 2 19.68 10.48 0.68
CA TYR A 2 21.01 9.89 0.90
C TYR A 2 21.44 8.73 -0.01
N VAL A 3 20.50 8.06 -0.69
CA VAL A 3 20.83 6.95 -1.63
C VAL A 3 20.71 7.43 -3.07
N PHE A 4 19.53 7.92 -3.45
CA PHE A 4 19.23 8.30 -4.82
C PHE A 4 20.15 9.41 -5.37
N ILE A 5 20.34 10.51 -4.62
CA ILE A 5 21.08 11.67 -5.13
C ILE A 5 22.56 11.33 -5.33
N PRO A 6 23.26 10.70 -4.36
CA PRO A 6 24.63 10.25 -4.58
C PRO A 6 24.77 9.23 -5.71
N LEU A 7 23.83 8.29 -5.83
CA LEU A 7 23.87 7.24 -6.86
C LEU A 7 23.66 7.81 -8.28
N MET A 8 22.76 8.78 -8.43
CA MET A 8 22.53 9.47 -9.69
C MET A 8 23.70 10.39 -10.07
N GLY A 9 24.27 11.09 -9.08
CA GLY A 9 25.33 12.07 -9.28
C GLY A 9 24.97 13.10 -10.36
N ALA A 10 25.94 13.43 -11.22
CA ALA A 10 25.73 14.35 -12.34
C ALA A 10 24.93 13.73 -13.52
N ASN A 11 24.73 12.40 -13.54
CA ASN A 11 24.21 11.71 -14.71
C ASN A 11 22.67 11.62 -14.70
N LYS A 12 22.04 12.76 -14.95
CA LYS A 12 20.57 12.90 -14.95
C LYS A 12 19.88 12.05 -16.03
N LYS A 13 20.59 11.62 -17.08
CA LYS A 13 20.03 10.77 -18.15
C LYS A 13 19.57 9.40 -17.63
N TRP A 14 20.29 8.86 -16.65
CA TRP A 14 20.02 7.55 -16.03
C TRP A 14 19.25 7.66 -14.71
N ALA A 15 18.76 8.84 -14.36
CA ALA A 15 17.97 9.06 -13.16
C ALA A 15 16.83 8.03 -12.96
N PRO A 16 16.08 7.61 -13.99
CA PRO A 16 15.03 6.61 -13.80
C PRO A 16 15.58 5.25 -13.36
N PHE A 17 16.71 4.84 -13.95
CA PHE A 17 17.38 3.60 -13.59
C PHE A 17 17.94 3.63 -12.16
N TYR A 18 18.54 4.75 -11.75
CA TYR A 18 18.99 4.92 -10.37
C TYR A 18 17.84 4.98 -9.36
N LEU A 19 16.67 5.48 -9.78
CA LEU A 19 15.45 5.44 -8.97
C LEU A 19 14.97 4.00 -8.79
N PHE A 20 14.97 3.20 -9.86
CA PHE A 20 14.67 1.77 -9.79
C PHE A 20 15.64 1.04 -8.83
N ILE A 21 16.94 1.28 -8.94
CA ILE A 21 17.93 0.70 -8.02
C ILE A 21 17.64 1.13 -6.58
N THR A 22 17.34 2.42 -6.35
CA THR A 22 17.06 2.94 -5.00
C THR A 22 15.86 2.22 -4.38
N PHE A 23 14.78 1.99 -5.15
CA PHE A 23 13.61 1.26 -4.67
C PHE A 23 13.91 -0.22 -4.41
N THR A 24 14.70 -0.87 -5.26
CA THR A 24 15.14 -2.24 -5.02
C THR A 24 16.01 -2.34 -3.76
N LEU A 25 16.93 -1.38 -3.56
CA LEU A 25 17.76 -1.28 -2.35
C LEU A 25 16.94 -1.00 -1.08
N SER A 26 15.86 -0.22 -1.16
CA SER A 26 14.94 -0.09 -0.02
C SER A 26 14.27 -1.43 0.31
N GLY A 27 13.95 -2.24 -0.70
CA GLY A 27 13.49 -3.63 -0.49
C GLY A 27 14.50 -4.46 0.31
N PHE A 28 15.79 -4.40 -0.02
CA PHE A 28 16.84 -5.08 0.76
C PHE A 28 16.91 -4.63 2.22
N TRP A 29 16.63 -3.36 2.51
CA TRP A 29 16.61 -2.84 3.89
C TRP A 29 15.44 -3.42 4.71
N HIS A 30 14.38 -3.88 4.05
CA HIS A 30 13.20 -4.43 4.70
C HIS A 30 13.29 -5.93 5.06
N GLY A 31 14.43 -6.60 4.85
CA GLY A 31 14.65 -7.95 5.36
C GLY A 31 15.25 -8.94 4.36
N ALA A 32 15.50 -10.17 4.83
CA ALA A 32 16.22 -11.19 4.07
C ALA A 32 15.33 -12.00 3.09
N ALA A 33 14.00 -11.92 3.21
CA ALA A 33 13.09 -12.61 2.31
C ALA A 33 13.13 -11.99 0.90
N TRP A 34 13.15 -12.83 -0.13
CA TRP A 34 13.15 -12.39 -1.53
C TRP A 34 11.96 -11.50 -1.90
N ASN A 35 10.85 -11.66 -1.20
CA ASN A 35 9.61 -10.93 -1.46
C ASN A 35 9.77 -9.42 -1.22
N PHE A 36 10.66 -8.99 -0.31
CA PHE A 36 10.97 -7.57 -0.10
C PHE A 36 11.76 -6.96 -1.26
N ILE A 37 12.66 -7.73 -1.88
CA ILE A 37 13.39 -7.30 -3.08
C ILE A 37 12.41 -7.22 -4.26
N LEU A 38 11.52 -8.21 -4.40
CA LEU A 38 10.46 -8.19 -5.42
C LEU A 38 9.53 -6.98 -5.24
N TRP A 39 9.16 -6.65 -4.00
CA TRP A 39 8.39 -5.45 -3.66
C TRP A 39 9.10 -4.18 -4.14
N GLY A 40 10.38 -4.01 -3.77
CA GLY A 40 11.17 -2.84 -4.16
C GLY A 40 11.33 -2.72 -5.68
N ALA A 41 11.69 -3.81 -6.35
CA ALA A 41 11.81 -3.86 -7.80
C ALA A 41 10.46 -3.59 -8.50
N TYR A 42 9.36 -4.11 -7.97
CA TYR A 42 8.01 -3.87 -8.48
C TYR A 42 7.65 -2.38 -8.45
N HIS A 43 7.84 -1.70 -7.30
CA HIS A 43 7.58 -0.26 -7.19
C HIS A 43 8.52 0.58 -8.05
N GLY A 44 9.81 0.21 -8.11
CA GLY A 44 10.76 0.84 -9.03
C GLY A 44 10.32 0.72 -10.48
N ALA A 45 9.85 -0.46 -10.90
CA ALA A 45 9.37 -0.72 -12.26
C ALA A 45 8.08 0.06 -12.57
N LEU A 46 7.15 0.16 -11.61
CA LEU A 46 5.96 1.00 -11.75
C LEU A 46 6.33 2.48 -11.99
N LEU A 47 7.33 3.00 -11.27
CA LEU A 47 7.80 4.38 -11.48
C LEU A 47 8.41 4.59 -12.86
N LEU A 48 9.19 3.62 -13.36
CA LEU A 48 9.69 3.63 -14.73
C LEU A 48 8.52 3.63 -15.73
N LEU A 49 7.54 2.75 -15.53
CA LEU A 49 6.37 2.64 -16.38
C LEU A 49 5.60 3.96 -16.41
N ILE A 50 5.30 4.56 -15.26
CA ILE A 50 4.59 5.85 -15.19
C ILE A 50 5.40 6.95 -15.89
N ARG A 51 6.73 6.97 -15.73
CA ARG A 51 7.59 7.97 -16.36
C ARG A 51 7.57 7.90 -17.88
N TYR A 52 7.63 6.70 -18.46
CA TYR A 52 7.71 6.52 -19.90
C TYR A 52 6.34 6.38 -20.58
N ALA A 53 5.38 5.73 -19.91
CA ALA A 53 4.08 5.39 -20.46
C ALA A 53 2.92 6.23 -19.88
N GLY A 54 3.11 7.00 -18.81
CA GLY A 54 2.02 7.75 -18.15
C GLY A 54 1.37 8.80 -19.05
N ARG A 55 2.16 9.64 -19.74
CA ARG A 55 1.64 10.64 -20.69
C ARG A 55 0.93 10.02 -21.90
N PRO A 56 1.50 9.03 -22.63
CA PRO A 56 0.78 8.40 -23.73
C PRO A 56 -0.47 7.66 -23.25
N PHE A 57 -0.44 7.05 -22.06
CA PHE A 57 -1.61 6.41 -21.46
C PHE A 57 -2.73 7.41 -21.17
N GLN A 58 -2.44 8.54 -20.52
CA GLN A 58 -3.43 9.59 -20.26
C GLN A 58 -4.07 10.13 -21.55
N ARG A 59 -3.26 10.36 -22.59
CA ARG A 59 -3.77 10.79 -23.91
C ARG A 59 -4.68 9.74 -24.54
N PHE A 60 -4.34 8.46 -24.42
CA PHE A 60 -5.14 7.37 -24.95
C PHE A 60 -6.48 7.23 -24.22
N VAL A 61 -6.47 7.17 -22.88
CA VAL A 61 -7.68 7.06 -22.06
C VAL A 61 -8.59 8.28 -22.22
N GLY A 62 -8.00 9.47 -22.35
CA GLY A 62 -8.73 10.72 -22.59
C GLY A 62 -9.56 10.75 -23.87
N ARG A 63 -9.30 9.83 -24.82
CA ARG A 63 -10.15 9.65 -26.02
C ARG A 63 -11.46 8.93 -25.73
N TRP A 64 -11.51 8.14 -24.65
CA TRP A 64 -12.64 7.28 -24.31
C TRP A 64 -13.43 7.79 -23.10
N THR A 65 -12.78 8.53 -22.20
CA THR A 65 -13.43 9.09 -21.01
C THR A 65 -12.83 10.44 -20.62
N SER A 66 -13.67 11.36 -20.15
CA SER A 66 -13.23 12.63 -19.57
C SER A 66 -12.69 12.50 -18.14
N ARG A 67 -12.92 11.34 -17.47
CA ARG A 67 -12.46 11.07 -16.10
C ARG A 67 -11.15 10.28 -16.06
N THR A 68 -10.14 10.76 -16.79
CA THR A 68 -8.80 10.12 -16.84
C THR A 68 -8.13 10.01 -15.47
N ASP A 69 -8.42 10.96 -14.59
CA ASP A 69 -7.83 11.04 -13.25
C ASP A 69 -8.37 9.92 -12.36
N LEU A 70 -9.66 9.61 -12.44
CA LEU A 70 -10.25 8.50 -11.69
C LEU A 70 -9.67 7.15 -12.14
N VAL A 71 -9.48 6.96 -13.45
CA VAL A 71 -8.87 5.73 -14.00
C VAL A 71 -7.42 5.62 -13.54
N SER A 72 -6.66 6.72 -13.59
CA SER A 72 -5.27 6.76 -13.16
C SER A 72 -5.14 6.48 -11.65
N TRP A 73 -5.99 7.12 -10.84
CA TRP A 73 -6.10 6.85 -9.40
C TRP A 73 -6.41 5.39 -9.12
N ALA A 74 -7.43 4.82 -9.76
CA ALA A 74 -7.82 3.42 -9.53
C ALA A 74 -6.68 2.46 -9.90
N LEU A 75 -6.00 2.69 -11.03
CA LEU A 75 -4.86 1.86 -11.45
C LEU A 75 -3.68 1.98 -10.48
N THR A 76 -3.34 3.21 -10.05
CA THR A 76 -2.28 3.40 -9.05
C THR A 76 -2.64 2.73 -7.73
N PHE A 77 -3.87 2.89 -7.25
CA PHE A 77 -4.35 2.26 -6.03
C PHE A 77 -4.27 0.74 -6.10
N MET A 78 -4.75 0.13 -7.19
CA MET A 78 -4.68 -1.32 -7.39
C MET A 78 -3.24 -1.82 -7.52
N ALA A 79 -2.38 -1.09 -8.24
CA ALA A 79 -0.97 -1.45 -8.38
C ALA A 79 -0.22 -1.37 -7.05
N VAL A 80 -0.43 -0.30 -6.27
CA VAL A 80 0.17 -0.17 -4.93
C VAL A 80 -0.35 -1.25 -3.98
N THR A 81 -1.65 -1.56 -4.02
CA THR A 81 -2.25 -2.63 -3.20
C THR A 81 -1.68 -4.00 -3.56
N LEU A 82 -1.48 -4.28 -4.85
CA LEU A 82 -0.77 -5.49 -5.29
C LEU A 82 0.69 -5.49 -4.81
N GLY A 83 1.34 -4.32 -4.83
CA GLY A 83 2.62 -4.07 -4.20
C GLY A 83 2.66 -4.55 -2.75
N CYS A 84 1.71 -4.09 -1.93
CA CYS A 84 1.61 -4.47 -0.52
C CYS A 84 1.55 -5.99 -0.29
N LEU A 85 1.03 -6.77 -1.24
CA LEU A 85 1.00 -8.23 -1.13
C LEU A 85 2.41 -8.84 -1.12
N PHE A 86 3.35 -8.31 -1.93
CA PHE A 86 4.76 -8.72 -1.92
C PHE A 86 5.44 -8.38 -0.60
N PHE A 87 5.03 -7.29 0.06
CA PHE A 87 5.59 -6.88 1.33
C PHE A 87 5.05 -7.70 2.51
N MET A 88 3.75 -8.00 2.49
CA MET A 88 3.06 -8.71 3.57
C MET A 88 3.43 -10.19 3.63
N GLU A 89 3.67 -10.81 2.49
CA GLU A 89 3.92 -12.25 2.40
C GLU A 89 5.41 -12.53 2.36
N THR A 90 5.94 -13.32 3.29
CA THR A 90 7.36 -13.73 3.31
C THR A 90 7.60 -15.08 2.62
N ASN A 91 6.56 -15.90 2.45
CA ASN A 91 6.66 -17.20 1.78
C ASN A 91 6.36 -17.06 0.28
N ILE A 92 7.37 -17.30 -0.57
CA ILE A 92 7.26 -17.17 -2.03
C ILE A 92 6.19 -18.09 -2.64
N SER A 93 6.02 -19.30 -2.12
CA SER A 93 5.02 -20.25 -2.62
C SER A 93 3.60 -19.77 -2.30
N ARG A 94 3.38 -19.29 -1.07
CA ARG A 94 2.09 -18.72 -0.64
C ARG A 94 1.75 -17.43 -1.39
N LEU A 95 2.75 -16.59 -1.66
CA LEU A 95 2.59 -15.43 -2.53
C LEU A 95 2.11 -15.84 -3.92
N GLY A 96 2.74 -16.85 -4.53
CA GLY A 96 2.34 -17.39 -5.83
C GLY A 96 0.88 -17.85 -5.84
N THR A 97 0.47 -18.62 -4.83
CA THR A 97 -0.94 -19.02 -4.68
C THR A 97 -1.87 -17.83 -4.60
N LYS A 98 -1.56 -16.81 -3.78
CA LYS A 98 -2.38 -15.59 -3.65
C LYS A 98 -2.50 -14.84 -4.98
N LEU A 99 -1.42 -14.70 -5.74
CA LEU A 99 -1.44 -14.07 -7.06
C LEU A 99 -2.32 -14.82 -8.06
N VAL A 100 -2.27 -16.16 -8.06
CA VAL A 100 -3.13 -16.99 -8.91
C VAL A 100 -4.59 -16.86 -8.48
N THR A 101 -4.89 -16.86 -7.19
CA THR A 101 -6.25 -16.66 -6.67
C THR A 101 -6.83 -15.32 -7.13
N LEU A 102 -6.03 -14.24 -7.12
CA LEU A 102 -6.48 -12.91 -7.54
C LEU A 102 -7.03 -12.87 -8.97
N VAL A 103 -6.47 -13.67 -9.87
CA VAL A 103 -6.86 -13.71 -11.29
C VAL A 103 -7.78 -14.88 -11.64
N THR A 104 -8.12 -15.73 -10.68
CA THR A 104 -8.96 -16.93 -10.90
C THR A 104 -10.42 -16.58 -10.66
N PRO A 105 -11.29 -16.50 -11.69
CA PRO A 105 -12.69 -16.09 -11.49
C PRO A 105 -13.48 -17.01 -10.54
N GLY A 106 -13.19 -18.32 -10.56
CA GLY A 106 -13.85 -19.31 -9.70
C GLY A 106 -13.58 -19.12 -8.21
N ALA A 107 -12.51 -18.41 -7.84
CA ALA A 107 -12.20 -18.08 -6.45
C ALA A 107 -13.22 -17.10 -5.83
N TYR A 108 -13.91 -16.31 -6.67
CA TYR A 108 -14.90 -15.32 -6.25
C TYR A 108 -16.34 -15.85 -6.28
N SER A 109 -16.51 -17.17 -6.22
CA SER A 109 -17.82 -17.80 -6.16
C SER A 109 -18.46 -17.64 -4.77
N LEU A 110 -19.79 -17.71 -4.70
CA LEU A 110 -20.51 -17.61 -3.42
C LEU A 110 -20.01 -18.65 -2.37
N PRO A 111 -19.76 -19.93 -2.72
CA PRO A 111 -19.16 -20.87 -1.79
C PRO A 111 -17.77 -20.44 -1.30
N GLY A 112 -16.92 -19.91 -2.20
CA GLY A 112 -15.59 -19.41 -1.83
C GLY A 112 -15.66 -18.20 -0.90
N ALA A 113 -16.64 -17.32 -1.08
CA ALA A 113 -16.89 -16.21 -0.18
C ALA A 113 -17.30 -16.71 1.22
N ILE A 114 -18.22 -17.67 1.30
CA ILE A 114 -18.66 -18.27 2.57
C ILE A 114 -17.47 -18.92 3.29
N ASP A 115 -16.67 -19.70 2.57
CA ASP A 115 -15.46 -20.35 3.11
C ASP A 115 -14.49 -19.30 3.68
N ALA A 116 -14.20 -18.25 2.91
CA ALA A 116 -13.34 -17.15 3.34
C ALA A 116 -13.85 -16.45 4.62
N PHE A 117 -15.16 -16.15 4.71
CA PHE A 117 -15.73 -15.55 5.93
C PHE A 117 -15.72 -16.51 7.12
N SER A 118 -15.95 -17.81 6.88
CA SER A 118 -15.92 -18.82 7.93
C SER A 118 -14.52 -19.12 8.46
N SER A 119 -13.48 -18.80 7.66
CA SER A 119 -12.07 -18.98 8.04
C SER A 119 -11.56 -17.93 9.03
N TYR A 120 -12.25 -16.79 9.18
CA TYR A 120 -11.88 -15.75 10.13
C TYR A 120 -12.17 -16.19 11.56
N SER A 121 -11.17 -16.10 12.42
CA SER A 121 -11.38 -16.19 13.86
C SER A 121 -12.18 -14.98 14.38
N ILE A 122 -12.84 -15.15 15.52
CA ILE A 122 -13.58 -14.04 16.20
C ILE A 122 -12.66 -12.83 16.42
N ASN A 123 -11.40 -13.07 16.79
CA ASN A 123 -10.42 -12.02 17.05
C ASN A 123 -10.04 -11.26 15.77
N GLU A 124 -9.79 -11.97 14.66
CA GLU A 124 -9.51 -11.35 13.36
C GLU A 124 -10.72 -10.56 12.85
N GLY A 125 -11.93 -11.07 13.07
CA GLY A 125 -13.17 -10.37 12.75
C GLY A 125 -13.31 -9.04 13.51
N TRP A 126 -13.04 -9.04 14.81
CA TRP A 126 -13.02 -7.81 15.61
C TRP A 126 -11.90 -6.86 15.18
N ALA A 127 -10.69 -7.37 14.93
CA ALA A 127 -9.57 -6.55 14.46
C ALA A 127 -9.91 -5.86 13.13
N LEU A 128 -10.53 -6.59 12.19
CA LEU A 128 -11.02 -6.04 10.93
C LEU A 128 -12.09 -4.96 11.16
N ALA A 129 -13.09 -5.25 12.00
CA ALA A 129 -14.17 -4.30 12.29
C ALA A 129 -13.64 -2.99 12.91
N VAL A 130 -12.71 -3.07 13.87
CA VAL A 130 -12.06 -1.90 14.47
C VAL A 130 -11.25 -1.14 13.43
N THR A 131 -10.45 -1.83 12.62
CA THR A 131 -9.62 -1.21 11.57
C THR A 131 -10.48 -0.45 10.56
N LEU A 132 -11.57 -1.07 10.08
CA LEU A 132 -12.51 -0.43 9.16
C LEU A 132 -13.23 0.75 9.81
N THR A 133 -13.63 0.64 11.08
CA THR A 133 -14.27 1.74 11.82
C THR A 133 -13.34 2.94 11.95
N VAL A 134 -12.07 2.71 12.30
CA VAL A 134 -11.06 3.77 12.39
C VAL A 134 -10.82 4.40 11.02
N ALA A 135 -10.64 3.58 9.96
CA ALA A 135 -10.41 4.08 8.60
C ALA A 135 -11.59 4.89 8.04
N ILE A 136 -12.83 4.43 8.26
CA ILE A 136 -14.03 5.17 7.85
C ILE A 136 -14.15 6.46 8.66
N GLY A 137 -13.88 6.41 9.97
CA GLY A 137 -13.90 7.57 10.84
C GLY A 137 -12.90 8.63 10.43
N THR A 138 -11.66 8.25 10.11
CA THR A 138 -10.63 9.20 9.64
C THR A 138 -11.00 9.82 8.30
N LEU A 139 -11.48 9.02 7.34
CA LEU A 139 -11.94 9.51 6.04
C LEU A 139 -13.15 10.44 6.18
N PHE A 140 -14.07 10.13 7.09
CA PHE A 140 -15.24 10.96 7.36
C PHE A 140 -14.86 12.31 7.99
N LEU A 141 -13.96 12.30 8.98
CA LEU A 141 -13.46 13.52 9.61
C LEU A 141 -12.74 14.41 8.59
N GLU A 142 -11.92 13.83 7.72
CA GLU A 142 -11.24 14.58 6.67
C GLU A 142 -12.24 15.14 5.65
N HIS A 143 -13.21 14.34 5.23
CA HIS A 143 -14.28 14.80 4.34
C HIS A 143 -15.08 15.97 4.96
N LEU A 144 -15.33 15.93 6.27
CA LEU A 144 -15.98 17.01 7.00
C LEU A 144 -15.10 18.27 7.07
N ALA A 145 -13.79 18.14 7.27
CA ALA A 145 -12.85 19.27 7.26
C ALA A 145 -12.86 19.97 5.90
N VAL A 146 -12.72 19.19 4.83
CA VAL A 146 -12.77 19.69 3.45
C VAL A 146 -14.12 20.35 3.15
N TRP A 147 -15.23 19.75 3.59
CA TRP A 147 -16.57 20.31 3.41
C TRP A 147 -16.75 21.65 4.15
N GLN A 148 -16.11 21.80 5.31
CA GLN A 148 -16.11 23.05 6.08
C GLN A 148 -15.04 24.06 5.62
N GLN A 149 -14.30 23.77 4.54
CA GLN A 149 -13.18 24.60 4.06
C GLN A 149 -12.12 24.85 5.15
N ARG A 150 -11.90 23.85 5.99
CA ARG A 150 -10.84 23.83 7.02
C ARG A 150 -9.52 23.34 6.43
N ASP A 151 -8.45 23.56 7.18
CA ASP A 151 -7.13 23.04 6.82
C ASP A 151 -7.13 21.49 6.87
N GLU A 152 -6.29 20.88 6.04
CA GLU A 152 -6.12 19.42 5.99
C GLU A 152 -5.77 18.86 7.38
N TYR A 153 -6.41 17.76 7.77
CA TYR A 153 -6.17 17.08 9.05
C TYR A 153 -6.48 17.90 10.31
N GLU A 154 -7.12 19.08 10.22
CA GLU A 154 -7.37 19.95 11.38
C GLU A 154 -8.12 19.21 12.51
N PHE A 155 -9.14 18.42 12.16
CA PHE A 155 -9.87 17.61 13.15
C PHE A 155 -9.01 16.49 13.73
N LEU A 156 -8.16 15.84 12.94
CA LEU A 156 -7.30 14.75 13.41
C LEU A 156 -6.19 15.27 14.35
N LEU A 157 -5.72 16.48 14.11
CA LEU A 157 -4.74 17.19 14.93
C LEU A 157 -5.36 17.87 16.17
N SER A 158 -6.68 17.79 16.34
CA SER A 158 -7.35 18.27 17.55
C SER A 158 -6.73 17.62 18.80
N PRO A 159 -6.47 18.39 19.88
CA PRO A 159 -5.84 17.87 21.09
C PRO A 159 -6.56 16.65 21.67
N TRP A 160 -7.88 16.57 21.54
CA TRP A 160 -8.68 15.45 22.04
C TRP A 160 -8.48 14.18 21.20
N ILE A 161 -8.51 14.31 19.88
CA ILE A 161 -8.33 13.19 18.96
C ILE A 161 -6.88 12.70 19.01
N SER A 162 -5.90 13.60 19.02
CA SER A 162 -4.49 13.26 19.16
C SER A 162 -4.18 12.52 20.47
N ARG A 163 -4.78 12.92 21.61
CA ARG A 163 -4.68 12.19 22.88
C ARG A 163 -5.34 10.81 22.81
N GLY A 164 -6.50 10.72 22.16
CA GLY A 164 -7.20 9.45 21.93
C GLY A 164 -6.37 8.48 21.07
N LEU A 165 -5.82 8.97 19.96
CA LEU A 165 -4.93 8.20 19.09
C LEU A 165 -3.67 7.77 19.82
N LEU A 166 -3.03 8.65 20.60
CA LEU A 166 -1.87 8.30 21.43
C LEU A 166 -2.20 7.22 22.46
N GLY A 167 -3.34 7.35 23.15
CA GLY A 167 -3.81 6.33 24.09
C GLY A 167 -4.07 4.99 23.41
N LEU A 168 -4.63 5.00 22.21
CA LEU A 168 -4.87 3.82 21.39
C LEU A 168 -3.55 3.21 20.90
N THR A 169 -2.56 4.01 20.50
CA THR A 169 -1.21 3.53 20.15
C THR A 169 -0.53 2.88 21.35
N ILE A 170 -0.64 3.45 22.56
CA ILE A 170 -0.07 2.85 23.77
C ILE A 170 -0.79 1.55 24.12
N LEU A 171 -2.13 1.54 24.07
CA LEU A 171 -2.94 0.37 24.38
C LEU A 171 -2.67 -0.80 23.41
N LEU A 172 -2.54 -0.51 22.11
CA LEU A 172 -2.30 -1.51 21.08
C LEU A 172 -0.82 -1.87 20.90
N GLY A 173 0.10 -0.99 21.29
CA GLY A 173 1.54 -1.19 21.11
C GLY A 173 2.26 -1.92 22.25
N ALA A 174 1.61 -2.16 23.39
CA ALA A 174 2.33 -2.47 24.63
C ALA A 174 2.37 -3.95 25.07
N THR A 175 1.67 -4.88 24.42
CA THR A 175 1.41 -6.19 25.08
C THR A 175 1.85 -7.44 24.33
N ILE A 176 2.35 -7.34 23.12
CA ILE A 176 2.85 -8.50 22.37
C ILE A 176 4.28 -8.19 21.92
N PRO A 177 5.31 -8.93 22.39
CA PRO A 177 6.62 -8.87 21.77
C PRO A 177 6.49 -9.46 20.36
N SER A 178 6.18 -8.62 19.38
CA SER A 178 6.40 -8.94 17.99
C SER A 178 7.89 -8.75 17.73
N ALA A 179 8.53 -9.78 17.18
CA ALA A 179 9.82 -9.55 16.56
C ALA A 179 9.60 -8.46 15.50
N PHE A 180 10.53 -7.52 15.39
CA PHE A 180 10.49 -6.57 14.29
C PHE A 180 10.38 -7.39 12.99
N ILE A 181 9.44 -7.06 12.10
CA ILE A 181 9.06 -7.85 10.89
C ILE A 181 10.28 -8.38 10.10
N TYR A 182 11.42 -7.70 10.20
CA TYR A 182 12.68 -8.07 9.56
C TYR A 182 13.39 -9.30 10.13
N PHE A 183 12.99 -9.80 11.31
CA PHE A 183 13.65 -10.89 12.03
C PHE A 183 12.75 -12.12 12.26
N GLU A 184 11.56 -12.18 11.64
CA GLU A 184 10.70 -13.37 11.65
C GLU A 184 11.14 -14.39 10.59
N PHE A 185 12.35 -14.94 10.75
CA PHE A 185 12.86 -16.05 9.95
C PHE A 185 13.14 -17.29 10.80
#